data_AF-A0A353N8X4-F1
#
_entry.id   AF-A0A353N8X4-F1
#
_cell.length_a   1.000
_cell.length_b   1.000
_cell.length_c   1.000
_cell.angle_alpha   90.00
_cell.angle_beta   90.00
_cell.angle_gamma   90.00
#
_symmetry.space_group_name_H-M   'P 1'
#
loop_
_entity.id
_entity.type
_entity.pdbx_description
1 polymer ?
#
loop_
_entity_poly.entity_id
_entity_poly.type
_entity_poly.pdbx_seq_one_letter_code
_entity_poly.pdbx_strand_id
1 'polypeptide(L)'
;MSKLAILKEFFLKNLHRYLLGILFLLFVDALQLVTPKLIGEIADSLKAGTITFGRITLYAGSIIGIALLVAIGRFSWRMYLMGTARRLDFYLRNKLFLKLQTLSVEYFHRHKTGDLMAHATNDIQAIRMAFGQGIVLLVDILFLTGMTLLILLTISPRLTMMALTPFPFLLAVILGFGKQLQYRFKAVQEAFSRLTDKAQENLTGIRVIKSFVQEEAEIEAFKQESLNNVQKNMRLVRIWGVFFPLMGLIATFAFIIVIWFGGVQVVNNTITLGDFIAFLSYLNLLIWPMTAIGWLINIIQRGTVSLQRLDKIFREIPGVVDPVETAPIGRLEGNLEINNLTFTYPGA
;
A
#
# COMPACT_ATOMS: atom_id res chain seq x y z
N MET A 1 -27.47 -0.17 -0.72
CA MET A 1 -26.86 -1.44 -0.27
C MET A 1 -25.35 -1.31 -0.18
N SER A 2 -24.76 -1.77 0.94
CA SER A 2 -23.36 -1.56 1.33
C SER A 2 -22.35 -1.96 0.23
N LYS A 3 -21.38 -1.07 -0.05
CA LYS A 3 -20.27 -1.25 -1.01
C LYS A 3 -19.39 -2.49 -0.71
N LEU A 4 -19.52 -3.09 0.47
CA LEU A 4 -18.80 -4.30 0.90
C LEU A 4 -19.57 -5.61 0.66
N ALA A 5 -20.80 -5.57 0.15
CA ALA A 5 -21.63 -6.77 0.01
C ALA A 5 -20.95 -7.87 -0.83
N ILE A 6 -20.23 -7.50 -1.90
CA ILE A 6 -19.51 -8.43 -2.79
C ILE A 6 -18.44 -9.24 -2.04
N LEU A 7 -17.84 -8.62 -1.03
CA LEU A 7 -16.73 -9.19 -0.25
C LEU A 7 -17.21 -9.91 1.01
N LYS A 8 -18.46 -9.71 1.43
CA LYS A 8 -19.01 -10.26 2.67
C LYS A 8 -18.83 -11.77 2.76
N GLU A 9 -19.20 -12.48 1.70
CA GLU A 9 -19.07 -13.95 1.62
C GLU A 9 -17.60 -14.41 1.76
N PHE A 10 -16.69 -13.73 1.07
CA PHE A 10 -15.26 -14.05 1.14
C PHE A 10 -14.71 -13.83 2.55
N PHE A 11 -15.05 -12.71 3.19
CA PHE A 11 -14.58 -12.39 4.53
C PHE A 11 -15.15 -13.34 5.58
N LEU A 12 -16.43 -13.69 5.52
CA LEU A 12 -17.03 -14.67 6.42
C LEU A 12 -16.30 -16.02 6.35
N LYS A 13 -15.96 -16.48 5.15
CA LYS A 13 -15.24 -17.74 4.96
C LYS A 13 -13.77 -17.70 5.42
N ASN A 14 -13.12 -16.53 5.34
CA ASN A 14 -11.69 -16.38 5.63
C ASN A 14 -11.38 -15.59 6.92
N LEU A 15 -12.39 -15.28 7.74
CA LEU A 15 -12.24 -14.45 8.94
C LEU A 15 -11.18 -15.03 9.89
N HIS A 16 -11.21 -16.34 10.10
CA HIS A 16 -10.24 -17.06 10.94
C HIS A 16 -8.79 -16.83 10.49
N ARG A 17 -8.52 -16.73 9.18
CA ARG A 17 -7.17 -16.48 8.65
C ARG A 17 -6.72 -15.05 8.90
N TYR A 18 -7.63 -14.08 8.72
CA TYR A 18 -7.34 -12.70 9.06
C TYR A 18 -7.07 -12.53 10.55
N LEU A 19 -7.88 -13.14 11.41
CA LEU A 19 -7.69 -13.11 12.86
C LEU A 19 -6.38 -13.76 13.29
N LEU A 20 -6.05 -14.95 12.79
CA LEU A 20 -4.76 -15.61 13.06
C LEU A 20 -3.59 -14.76 12.56
N GLY A 21 -3.71 -14.18 11.37
CA GLY A 21 -2.70 -13.31 10.81
C GLY A 21 -2.47 -12.05 11.66
N ILE A 22 -3.54 -11.39 12.09
CA ILE A 22 -3.48 -10.23 12.99
C ILE A 22 -2.89 -10.65 14.35
N LEU A 23 -3.28 -11.81 14.89
CA LEU A 23 -2.73 -12.32 16.16
C LEU A 23 -1.21 -12.52 16.09
N PHE A 24 -0.71 -13.16 15.02
CA PHE A 24 0.73 -13.32 14.81
C PHE A 24 1.44 -11.98 14.58
N LEU A 25 0.79 -11.03 13.93
CA LEU A 25 1.33 -9.67 13.75
C LEU A 25 1.47 -8.95 15.09
N LEU A 26 0.40 -8.93 15.90
CA LEU A 26 0.42 -8.36 17.25
C LEU A 26 1.46 -9.04 18.15
N PHE A 27 1.60 -10.36 18.05
CA PHE A 27 2.64 -11.11 18.76
C PHE A 27 4.05 -10.66 18.36
N VAL A 28 4.30 -10.51 17.05
CA VAL A 28 5.57 -10.00 16.53
C VAL A 28 5.85 -8.58 17.01
N ASP A 29 4.86 -7.71 16.99
CA ASP A 29 5.00 -6.32 17.43
C ASP A 29 5.27 -6.25 18.93
N ALA A 30 4.55 -7.05 19.74
CA ALA A 30 4.77 -7.14 21.17
C ALA A 30 6.20 -7.62 21.49
N LEU A 31 6.70 -8.64 20.79
CA LEU A 31 8.08 -9.11 20.95
C LEU A 31 9.12 -8.05 20.58
N GLN A 32 8.88 -7.28 19.51
CA GLN A 32 9.77 -6.18 19.11
C GLN A 32 9.87 -5.10 20.20
N LEU A 33 8.81 -4.89 20.98
CA LEU A 33 8.82 -3.96 22.11
C LEU A 33 9.59 -4.47 23.32
N VAL A 34 9.86 -5.77 23.43
CA VAL A 34 10.66 -6.33 24.54
C VAL A 34 12.16 -6.04 24.35
N THR A 35 12.64 -6.04 23.10
CA THR A 35 14.07 -5.88 22.79
C THR A 35 14.68 -4.58 23.34
N PRO A 36 14.07 -3.39 23.15
CA PRO A 36 14.57 -2.15 23.75
C PRO A 36 14.71 -2.20 25.27
N LYS A 37 13.74 -2.82 25.96
CA LYS A 37 13.77 -2.97 27.43
C LYS A 37 14.92 -3.84 27.89
N LEU A 38 15.16 -4.98 27.21
CA LEU A 38 16.30 -5.84 27.50
C LEU A 38 17.63 -5.11 27.31
N ILE A 39 17.75 -4.30 26.25
CA ILE A 39 18.95 -3.47 26.04
C ILE A 39 19.14 -2.46 27.18
N GLY A 40 18.05 -1.88 27.67
CA GLY A 40 18.07 -1.02 28.85
C GLY A 40 18.56 -1.73 30.10
N GLU A 41 17.98 -2.88 30.43
CA GLU A 41 18.35 -3.69 31.61
C GLU A 41 19.83 -4.13 31.57
N ILE A 42 20.36 -4.45 30.38
CA ILE A 42 21.80 -4.74 30.19
C ILE A 42 22.64 -3.52 30.54
N ALA A 43 22.25 -2.33 30.08
CA ALA A 43 23.00 -1.10 30.34
C ALA A 43 22.99 -0.71 31.83
N ASP A 44 21.87 -0.87 32.52
CA ASP A 44 21.80 -0.65 33.97
C ASP A 44 22.63 -1.67 34.74
N SER A 45 22.56 -2.95 34.35
CA SER A 45 23.37 -4.01 34.96
C SER A 45 24.87 -3.75 34.79
N LEU A 46 25.27 -3.23 33.62
CA LEU A 46 26.64 -2.85 33.31
C LEU A 46 27.09 -1.64 34.14
N LYS A 47 26.27 -0.58 34.24
CA LYS A 47 26.55 0.60 35.06
C LYS A 47 26.69 0.24 36.54
N ALA A 48 25.84 -0.66 37.04
CA ALA A 48 25.87 -1.12 38.42
C ALA A 48 27.03 -2.07 38.74
N GLY A 49 27.81 -2.52 37.75
CA GLY A 49 28.89 -3.49 37.94
C GLY A 49 28.42 -4.89 38.35
N THR A 50 27.12 -5.19 38.19
CA THR A 50 26.52 -6.47 38.61
C THR A 50 26.44 -7.49 37.47
N ILE A 51 27.07 -7.17 36.33
CA ILE A 51 27.01 -8.00 35.14
C ILE A 51 27.98 -9.19 35.28
N THR A 52 27.44 -10.39 35.15
CA THR A 52 28.20 -11.64 35.16
C THR A 52 28.17 -12.26 33.77
N PHE A 53 29.18 -13.08 33.43
CA PHE A 53 29.21 -13.79 32.15
C PHE A 53 27.92 -14.59 31.90
N GLY A 54 27.37 -15.24 32.94
CA GLY A 54 26.11 -15.96 32.87
C GLY A 54 24.88 -15.08 32.58
N ARG A 55 24.84 -13.83 33.09
CA ARG A 55 23.77 -12.88 32.75
C ARG A 55 23.89 -12.38 31.30
N ILE A 56 25.11 -12.13 30.83
CA ILE A 56 25.34 -11.71 29.44
C ILE A 56 24.92 -12.80 28.46
N THR A 57 25.29 -14.06 28.72
CA THR A 57 24.87 -15.18 27.86
C THR A 57 23.37 -15.39 27.89
N LEU A 58 22.71 -15.20 29.05
CA LEU A 58 21.25 -15.24 29.15
C LEU A 58 20.58 -14.12 28.33
N TYR A 59 21.07 -12.88 28.43
CA TYR A 59 20.54 -11.77 27.64
C TYR A 59 20.75 -11.96 26.14
N ALA A 60 21.95 -12.37 25.72
CA ALA A 60 22.25 -12.67 24.32
C ALA A 60 21.37 -13.82 23.79
N GLY A 61 21.23 -14.90 24.56
CA GLY A 61 20.34 -16.02 24.25
C GLY A 61 18.87 -15.59 24.16
N SER A 62 18.43 -14.68 25.04
CA SER A 62 17.07 -14.13 25.01
C SER A 62 16.82 -13.29 23.77
N ILE A 63 17.77 -12.43 23.38
CA ILE A 63 17.68 -11.62 22.15
C ILE A 63 17.63 -12.53 20.91
N ILE A 64 18.47 -13.56 20.86
CA ILE A 64 18.45 -14.55 19.76
C ILE A 64 17.11 -15.30 19.73
N GLY A 65 16.62 -15.73 20.89
CA GLY A 65 15.32 -16.40 21.02
C GLY A 65 14.16 -15.51 20.55
N ILE A 66 14.14 -14.24 20.96
CA ILE A 66 13.17 -13.24 20.49
C ILE A 66 13.28 -13.05 18.98
N ALA A 67 14.49 -12.92 18.44
CA ALA A 67 14.70 -12.75 17.00
C ALA A 67 14.15 -13.95 16.20
N LEU A 68 14.37 -15.17 16.68
CA LEU A 68 13.81 -16.39 16.08
C LEU A 68 12.28 -16.42 16.15
N LEU A 69 11.69 -16.08 17.30
CA LEU A 69 10.23 -16.00 17.45
C LEU A 69 9.63 -14.91 16.56
N VAL A 70 10.28 -13.76 16.44
CA VAL A 70 9.90 -12.69 15.50
C VAL A 70 9.98 -13.18 14.06
N ALA A 71 11.01 -13.93 13.68
CA ALA A 71 11.12 -14.48 12.33
C ALA A 71 9.99 -15.46 12.00
N ILE A 72 9.70 -16.39 12.92
CA ILE A 72 8.60 -17.37 12.79
C ILE A 72 7.24 -16.65 12.74
N GLY A 73 7.03 -15.68 13.63
CA GLY A 73 5.82 -14.88 13.65
C GLY A 73 5.64 -14.05 12.37
N ARG A 74 6.74 -13.48 11.84
CA ARG A 74 6.74 -12.73 10.57
C ARG A 74 6.37 -13.60 9.39
N PHE A 75 6.95 -14.79 9.31
CA PHE A 75 6.58 -15.77 8.31
C PHE A 75 5.10 -16.15 8.42
N SER A 76 4.63 -16.43 9.64
CA SER A 76 3.26 -16.85 9.92
C SER A 76 2.24 -15.78 9.56
N TRP A 77 2.37 -14.55 10.06
CA TRP A 77 1.43 -13.49 9.72
C TRP A 77 1.44 -13.20 8.22
N ARG A 78 2.61 -13.27 7.55
CA ARG A 78 2.71 -13.06 6.09
C ARG A 78 1.93 -14.14 5.34
N MET A 79 2.06 -15.40 5.74
CA MET A 79 1.31 -16.50 5.14
C MET A 79 -0.21 -16.35 5.35
N TYR A 80 -0.65 -15.93 6.54
CA TYR A 80 -2.07 -15.76 6.84
C TYR A 80 -2.67 -14.50 6.22
N LEU A 81 -2.03 -13.33 6.33
CA LEU A 81 -2.55 -12.06 5.79
C LEU A 81 -2.30 -11.94 4.28
N MET A 82 -1.05 -12.01 3.83
CA MET A 82 -0.74 -11.84 2.40
C MET A 82 -1.25 -13.03 1.58
N GLY A 83 -1.15 -14.25 2.13
CA GLY A 83 -1.72 -15.43 1.48
C GLY A 83 -3.25 -15.32 1.33
N THR A 84 -3.96 -14.80 2.33
CA THR A 84 -5.41 -14.59 2.22
C THR A 84 -5.76 -13.45 1.26
N ALA A 85 -4.97 -12.37 1.24
CA ALA A 85 -5.12 -11.33 0.21
C ALA A 85 -4.94 -11.89 -1.21
N ARG A 86 -4.00 -12.82 -1.42
CA ARG A 86 -3.83 -13.49 -2.73
C ARG A 86 -5.01 -14.39 -3.09
N ARG A 87 -5.66 -15.01 -2.10
CA ARG A 87 -6.92 -15.74 -2.30
C ARG A 87 -8.08 -14.81 -2.66
N LEU A 88 -8.11 -13.60 -2.09
CA LEU A 88 -9.09 -12.58 -2.45
C LEU A 88 -8.94 -12.16 -3.91
N ASP A 89 -7.70 -11.94 -4.36
CA ASP A 89 -7.36 -11.63 -5.76
C ASP A 89 -7.86 -12.75 -6.70
N PHE A 90 -7.60 -14.02 -6.37
CA PHE A 90 -8.12 -15.16 -7.13
C PHE A 90 -9.66 -15.22 -7.15
N TYR A 91 -10.29 -15.06 -5.99
CA TYR A 91 -11.76 -15.06 -5.87
C TYR A 91 -12.40 -13.96 -6.72
N LEU A 92 -11.88 -12.73 -6.65
CA LEU A 92 -12.40 -11.61 -7.42
C LEU A 92 -12.19 -11.79 -8.92
N ARG A 93 -11.06 -12.34 -9.36
CA ARG A 93 -10.79 -12.62 -10.78
C ARG A 93 -11.78 -13.63 -11.34
N ASN A 94 -12.00 -14.73 -10.63
CA ASN A 94 -12.97 -15.74 -11.06
C ASN A 94 -14.39 -15.19 -11.08
N LYS A 95 -14.78 -14.45 -10.04
CA LYS A 95 -16.11 -13.83 -9.97
C LYS A 95 -16.31 -12.82 -11.10
N LEU A 96 -15.31 -11.99 -11.39
CA LEU A 96 -15.33 -11.04 -12.50
C LEU A 96 -15.46 -11.78 -13.83
N PHE A 97 -14.65 -12.80 -14.07
CA PHE A 97 -14.67 -13.56 -15.31
C PHE A 97 -16.01 -14.28 -15.54
N LEU A 98 -16.58 -14.89 -14.49
CA LEU A 98 -17.92 -15.50 -14.56
C LEU A 98 -18.98 -14.43 -14.82
N LYS A 99 -18.91 -13.28 -14.16
CA LYS A 99 -19.85 -12.18 -14.41
C LYS A 99 -19.80 -11.70 -15.86
N LEU A 100 -18.61 -11.50 -16.41
CA LEU A 100 -18.44 -11.06 -17.79
C LEU A 100 -19.05 -12.04 -18.80
N GLN A 101 -18.96 -13.36 -18.55
CA GLN A 101 -19.60 -14.36 -19.40
C GLN A 101 -21.14 -14.30 -19.40
N THR A 102 -21.75 -13.70 -18.37
CA THR A 102 -23.21 -13.51 -18.33
C THR A 102 -23.69 -12.26 -19.06
N LEU A 103 -22.80 -11.35 -19.46
CA LEU A 103 -23.19 -10.07 -20.06
C LEU A 103 -23.45 -10.22 -21.57
N SER A 104 -24.39 -9.43 -22.09
CA SER A 104 -24.75 -9.44 -23.51
C SER A 104 -23.66 -8.80 -24.38
N VAL A 105 -23.67 -9.10 -25.68
CA VAL A 105 -22.75 -8.51 -26.68
C VAL A 105 -22.78 -6.97 -26.65
N GLU A 106 -23.95 -6.39 -26.41
CA GLU A 106 -24.13 -4.95 -26.28
C GLU A 106 -23.23 -4.32 -25.21
N TYR A 107 -23.05 -4.98 -24.07
CA TYR A 107 -22.16 -4.48 -23.01
C TYR A 107 -20.72 -4.35 -23.52
N PHE A 108 -20.25 -5.32 -24.30
CA PHE A 108 -18.91 -5.35 -24.89
C PHE A 108 -18.73 -4.35 -26.04
N HIS A 109 -19.81 -3.94 -26.70
CA HIS A 109 -19.75 -2.82 -27.66
C HIS A 109 -19.58 -1.47 -26.95
N ARG A 110 -20.14 -1.30 -25.75
CA ARG A 110 -20.04 -0.07 -24.95
C ARG A 110 -18.76 0.01 -24.12
N HIS A 111 -18.09 -1.10 -23.86
CA HIS A 111 -16.90 -1.18 -23.00
C HIS A 111 -15.72 -1.82 -23.72
N LYS A 112 -14.60 -1.08 -23.82
CA LYS A 112 -13.40 -1.56 -24.49
C LYS A 112 -12.78 -2.72 -23.71
N THR A 113 -12.26 -3.72 -24.42
CA THR A 113 -11.54 -4.86 -23.83
C THR A 113 -10.40 -4.43 -22.91
N GLY A 114 -9.67 -3.36 -23.27
CA GLY A 114 -8.59 -2.81 -22.44
C GLY A 114 -9.08 -2.33 -21.06
N ASP A 115 -10.26 -1.72 -20.98
CA ASP A 115 -10.85 -1.25 -19.73
C ASP A 115 -11.23 -2.44 -18.83
N LEU A 116 -11.82 -3.48 -19.42
CA LEU A 116 -12.14 -4.73 -18.71
C LEU A 116 -10.88 -5.44 -18.20
N MET A 117 -9.81 -5.44 -19.00
CA MET A 117 -8.50 -5.97 -18.58
C MET A 117 -7.89 -5.13 -17.45
N ALA A 118 -8.03 -3.81 -17.48
CA ALA A 118 -7.57 -2.93 -16.41
C ALA A 118 -8.32 -3.20 -15.08
N HIS A 119 -9.61 -3.54 -15.14
CA HIS A 119 -10.35 -3.98 -13.96
C HIS A 119 -9.81 -5.31 -13.41
N ALA A 120 -9.56 -6.30 -14.28
CA ALA A 120 -9.04 -7.60 -13.89
C ALA A 120 -7.60 -7.55 -13.33
N THR A 121 -6.81 -6.55 -13.73
CA THR A 121 -5.40 -6.40 -13.35
C THR A 121 -5.22 -5.38 -12.22
N ASN A 122 -5.44 -4.10 -12.53
CA ASN A 122 -5.13 -2.98 -11.64
C ASN A 122 -6.12 -2.86 -10.48
N ASP A 123 -7.43 -2.95 -10.75
CA ASP A 123 -8.43 -2.75 -9.70
C ASP A 123 -8.43 -3.87 -8.67
N ILE A 124 -8.41 -5.13 -9.13
CA ILE A 124 -8.31 -6.27 -8.22
C ILE A 124 -6.99 -6.22 -7.43
N GLN A 125 -5.88 -5.81 -8.05
CA GLN A 125 -4.61 -5.63 -7.33
C GLN A 125 -4.70 -4.54 -6.26
N ALA A 126 -5.33 -3.40 -6.54
CA ALA A 126 -5.50 -2.34 -5.56
C ALA A 126 -6.35 -2.81 -4.35
N ILE A 127 -7.41 -3.57 -4.61
CA ILE A 127 -8.25 -4.17 -3.56
C ILE A 127 -7.44 -5.18 -2.75
N ARG A 128 -6.66 -6.05 -3.41
CA ARG A 128 -5.74 -6.99 -2.76
C ARG A 128 -4.77 -6.28 -1.82
N MET A 129 -4.16 -5.18 -2.27
CA MET A 129 -3.23 -4.40 -1.45
C MET A 129 -3.93 -3.79 -0.24
N ALA A 130 -5.14 -3.27 -0.40
CA ALA A 130 -5.93 -2.72 0.70
C ALA A 130 -6.26 -3.76 1.79
N PHE A 131 -6.70 -4.95 1.39
CA PHE A 131 -7.06 -6.04 2.31
C PHE A 131 -5.89 -6.99 2.65
N GLY A 132 -4.67 -6.64 2.25
CA GLY A 132 -3.43 -7.31 2.65
C GLY A 132 -2.54 -6.34 3.38
N GLN A 133 -1.73 -5.58 2.62
CA GLN A 133 -0.78 -4.60 3.18
C GLN A 133 -1.48 -3.50 3.98
N GLY A 134 -2.66 -3.04 3.55
CA GLY A 134 -3.42 -2.03 4.27
C GLY A 134 -3.80 -2.47 5.69
N ILE A 135 -4.18 -3.73 5.89
CA ILE A 135 -4.49 -4.28 7.23
C ILE A 135 -3.23 -4.31 8.09
N VAL A 136 -2.09 -4.78 7.54
CA VAL A 136 -0.82 -4.80 8.28
C VAL A 136 -0.44 -3.40 8.74
N LEU A 137 -0.41 -2.43 7.81
CA LEU A 137 -0.07 -1.05 8.15
C LEU A 137 -1.03 -0.47 9.19
N LEU A 138 -2.33 -0.75 9.09
CA LEU A 138 -3.31 -0.26 10.06
C LEU A 138 -3.05 -0.84 11.45
N VAL A 139 -2.77 -2.14 11.55
CA VAL A 139 -2.45 -2.80 12.83
C VAL A 139 -1.16 -2.25 13.41
N ASP A 140 -0.08 -2.16 12.62
CA ASP A 140 1.20 -1.59 13.08
C ASP A 140 1.02 -0.14 13.57
N ILE A 141 0.30 0.70 12.82
CA ILE A 141 0.05 2.10 13.19
C ILE A 141 -0.75 2.20 14.49
N LEU A 142 -1.73 1.34 14.73
CA LEU A 142 -2.53 1.41 15.95
C LEU A 142 -1.81 0.78 17.14
N PHE A 143 -1.30 -0.45 16.96
CA PHE A 143 -0.74 -1.24 18.03
C PHE A 143 0.70 -0.86 18.35
N LEU A 144 1.61 -0.86 17.36
CA LEU A 144 3.02 -0.55 17.61
C LEU A 144 3.17 0.89 18.09
N THR A 145 2.54 1.87 17.44
CA THR A 145 2.58 3.26 17.91
C THR A 145 1.90 3.42 19.27
N GLY A 146 0.70 2.85 19.46
CA GLY A 146 -0.03 2.95 20.72
C GLY A 146 0.76 2.38 21.90
N MET A 147 1.25 1.15 21.77
CA MET A 147 2.02 0.48 22.82
C MET A 147 3.38 1.14 23.06
N THR A 148 4.09 1.57 22.01
CA THR A 148 5.36 2.29 22.18
C THR A 148 5.14 3.61 22.93
N LEU A 149 4.10 4.37 22.59
CA LEU A 149 3.75 5.60 23.29
C LEU A 149 3.42 5.34 24.77
N LEU A 150 2.65 4.29 25.07
CA LEU A 150 2.35 3.91 26.45
C LEU A 150 3.64 3.60 27.22
N ILE A 151 4.56 2.82 26.65
CA ILE A 151 5.85 2.51 27.30
C ILE A 151 6.67 3.78 27.53
N LEU A 152 6.80 4.66 26.54
CA LEU A 152 7.54 5.92 26.68
C LEU A 152 6.96 6.80 27.80
N LEU A 153 5.62 6.89 27.89
CA LEU A 153 4.93 7.60 28.96
C LEU A 153 5.20 7.00 30.34
N THR A 154 5.37 5.68 30.47
CA THR A 154 5.76 5.06 31.75
C THR A 154 7.19 5.37 32.16
N ILE A 155 8.10 5.60 31.21
CA ILE A 155 9.50 5.96 31.50
C ILE A 155 9.58 7.43 31.95
N SER A 156 9.08 8.34 31.11
CA SER A 156 9.06 9.77 31.44
C SER A 156 8.01 10.49 30.60
N PRO A 157 6.86 10.89 31.19
CA PRO A 157 5.82 11.63 30.48
C PRO A 157 6.34 12.94 29.88
N ARG A 158 7.19 13.66 30.65
CA ARG A 158 7.75 14.94 30.22
C ARG A 158 8.71 14.77 29.04
N LEU A 159 9.60 13.78 29.09
CA LEU A 159 10.51 13.50 27.98
C LEU A 159 9.75 13.04 26.73
N THR A 160 8.69 12.26 26.91
CA THR A 160 7.82 11.79 25.82
C THR A 160 7.16 12.95 25.08
N MET A 161 6.55 13.90 25.80
CA MET A 161 5.96 15.08 25.16
C MET A 161 6.99 15.89 24.37
N MET A 162 8.19 16.07 24.93
CA MET A 162 9.30 16.76 24.25
C MET A 162 9.77 16.00 23.00
N ALA A 163 9.93 14.68 23.09
CA ALA A 163 10.38 13.84 21.99
C ALA A 163 9.36 13.75 20.83
N LEU A 164 8.06 13.89 21.13
CA LEU A 164 6.99 13.89 20.15
C LEU A 164 6.81 15.24 19.45
N THR A 165 7.35 16.34 19.99
CA THR A 165 7.19 17.68 19.39
C THR A 165 7.55 17.75 17.89
N PRO A 166 8.61 17.06 17.39
CA PRO A 166 8.94 17.04 15.96
C PRO A 166 7.97 16.22 15.09
N PHE A 167 7.19 15.30 15.67
CA PHE A 167 6.37 14.34 14.92
C PHE A 167 5.18 14.99 14.17
N PRO A 168 4.46 15.97 14.74
CA PRO A 168 3.48 16.76 13.97
C PRO A 168 4.08 17.45 12.74
N PHE A 169 5.32 17.96 12.84
CA PHE A 169 6.01 18.56 11.69
C PHE A 169 6.37 17.50 10.65
N LEU A 170 6.81 16.31 11.08
CA LEU A 170 7.04 15.18 10.20
C LEU A 170 5.77 14.82 9.43
N LEU A 171 4.62 14.74 10.10
CA LEU A 171 3.33 14.47 9.46
C LEU A 171 2.94 15.60 8.47
N ALA A 172 3.14 16.85 8.83
CA ALA A 172 2.89 17.99 7.94
C ALA A 172 3.74 17.93 6.67
N VAL A 173 5.02 17.57 6.78
CA VAL A 173 5.92 17.34 5.63
C VAL A 173 5.40 16.21 4.76
N ILE A 174 5.03 15.05 5.33
CA ILE A 174 4.46 13.93 4.58
C ILE A 174 3.22 14.36 3.78
N LEU A 175 2.27 15.01 4.45
CA LEU A 175 1.00 15.41 3.82
C LEU A 175 1.18 16.51 2.77
N GLY A 176 2.05 17.49 3.04
CA GLY A 176 2.37 18.58 2.12
C GLY A 176 3.10 18.11 0.87
N PHE A 177 4.20 17.37 1.05
CA PHE A 177 4.98 16.81 -0.07
C PHE A 177 4.18 15.77 -0.84
N GLY A 178 3.31 14.98 -0.19
CA GLY A 178 2.47 13.99 -0.84
C GLY A 178 1.61 14.57 -1.97
N LYS A 179 0.98 15.74 -1.74
CA LYS A 179 0.18 16.44 -2.79
C LYS A 179 1.05 16.91 -3.95
N GLN A 180 2.20 17.52 -3.64
CA GLN A 180 3.13 18.01 -4.66
C GLN A 180 3.71 16.86 -5.48
N LEU A 181 4.02 15.75 -4.83
CA LEU A 181 4.53 14.54 -5.46
C LEU A 181 3.53 13.98 -6.46
N GLN A 182 2.26 13.87 -6.07
CA GLN A 182 1.18 13.42 -6.95
C GLN A 182 1.04 14.32 -8.19
N TYR A 183 1.05 15.64 -8.00
CA TYR A 183 0.97 16.60 -9.10
C TYR A 183 2.14 16.47 -10.09
N ARG A 184 3.38 16.42 -9.57
CA ARG A 184 4.59 16.30 -10.40
C ARG A 184 4.68 14.93 -11.09
N PHE A 185 4.25 13.87 -10.41
CA PHE A 185 4.20 12.53 -10.98
C PHE A 185 3.21 12.47 -12.15
N LYS A 186 2.02 13.08 -12.01
CA LYS A 186 1.06 13.20 -13.11
C LYS A 186 1.66 13.92 -14.33
N ALA A 187 2.37 15.03 -14.09
CA ALA A 187 3.02 15.76 -15.18
C ALA A 187 4.13 14.97 -15.89
N VAL A 188 4.86 14.12 -15.16
CA VAL A 188 5.81 13.15 -15.74
C VAL A 188 5.08 12.13 -16.61
N GLN A 189 3.98 11.57 -16.12
CA GLN A 189 3.18 10.59 -16.87
C GLN A 189 2.63 11.19 -18.18
N GLU A 190 2.09 12.42 -18.13
CA GLU A 190 1.59 13.12 -19.32
C GLU A 190 2.71 13.41 -20.34
N ALA A 191 3.91 13.80 -19.89
CA ALA A 191 5.05 14.01 -20.78
C ALA A 191 5.56 12.69 -21.39
N PHE A 192 5.56 11.61 -20.61
CA PHE A 192 5.90 10.28 -21.11
C PHE A 192 4.89 9.80 -22.17
N SER A 193 3.59 9.99 -21.94
CA SER A 193 2.56 9.67 -22.93
C SER A 193 2.76 10.42 -24.25
N ARG A 194 3.00 11.74 -24.22
CA ARG A 194 3.29 12.50 -25.45
C ARG A 194 4.53 11.99 -26.19
N LEU A 195 5.59 11.66 -25.44
CA LEU A 195 6.80 11.09 -26.03
C LEU A 195 6.53 9.76 -26.73
N THR A 196 5.74 8.87 -26.10
CA THR A 196 5.38 7.58 -26.69
C THR A 196 4.44 7.73 -27.88
N ASP A 197 3.49 8.65 -27.80
CA ASP A 197 2.56 8.94 -28.91
C ASP A 197 3.35 9.44 -30.13
N LYS A 198 4.32 10.34 -29.92
CA LYS A 198 5.19 10.83 -31.00
C LYS A 198 6.04 9.72 -31.62
N ALA A 199 6.59 8.82 -30.80
CA ALA A 199 7.29 7.64 -31.31
C ALA A 199 6.37 6.75 -32.16
N GLN A 200 5.15 6.48 -31.68
CA GLN A 200 4.18 5.65 -32.38
C GLN A 200 3.73 6.28 -33.70
N GLU A 201 3.45 7.57 -33.71
CA GLU A 201 3.11 8.35 -34.91
C GLU A 201 4.24 8.25 -35.93
N ASN A 202 5.48 8.49 -35.52
CA ASN A 202 6.63 8.48 -36.42
C ASN A 202 6.92 7.08 -37.00
N LEU A 203 6.79 6.03 -36.20
CA LEU A 203 6.98 4.65 -36.67
C LEU A 203 5.86 4.20 -37.61
N THR A 204 4.61 4.55 -37.31
CA THR A 204 3.46 4.18 -38.15
C THR A 204 3.44 5.00 -39.44
N GLY A 205 3.80 6.27 -39.35
CA GLY A 205 3.85 7.24 -40.44
C GLY A 205 5.18 7.28 -41.20
N ILE A 206 6.11 6.35 -40.96
CA ILE A 206 7.48 6.43 -41.48
C ILE A 206 7.56 6.58 -43.01
N ARG A 207 6.62 5.97 -43.75
CA ARG A 207 6.53 6.11 -45.20
C ARG A 207 6.20 7.54 -45.64
N VAL A 208 5.30 8.21 -44.91
CA VAL A 208 4.92 9.62 -45.17
C VAL A 208 6.09 10.55 -44.82
N ILE A 209 6.72 10.32 -43.67
CA ILE A 209 7.88 11.13 -43.24
C ILE A 209 9.00 11.05 -44.30
N LYS A 210 9.33 9.83 -44.77
CA LYS A 210 10.33 9.63 -45.82
C LYS A 210 9.92 10.20 -47.17
N SER A 211 8.63 10.11 -47.54
CA SER A 211 8.17 10.66 -48.82
C SER A 211 8.24 12.19 -48.89
N PHE A 212 8.16 12.86 -47.74
CA PHE A 212 8.29 14.32 -47.62
C PHE A 212 9.67 14.78 -47.13
N VAL A 213 10.63 13.87 -46.95
CA VAL A 213 11.99 14.14 -46.48
C VAL A 213 11.99 14.94 -45.16
N GLN A 214 11.16 14.53 -44.20
CA GLN A 214 10.95 15.20 -42.91
C GLN A 214 11.65 14.50 -41.73
N GLU A 215 12.58 13.58 -41.96
CA GLU A 215 13.21 12.78 -40.90
C GLU A 215 13.90 13.65 -39.84
N GLU A 216 14.71 14.63 -40.24
CA GLU A 216 15.43 15.52 -39.31
C GLU A 216 14.47 16.40 -38.49
N ALA A 217 13.41 16.90 -39.13
CA ALA A 217 12.37 17.68 -38.44
C ALA A 217 11.66 16.84 -37.37
N GLU A 218 11.36 15.58 -37.70
CA GLU A 218 10.72 14.64 -36.80
C GLU A 218 11.64 14.14 -35.68
N ILE A 219 12.94 13.96 -35.95
CA ILE A 219 13.95 13.68 -34.93
C ILE A 219 14.06 14.83 -33.93
N GLU A 220 14.10 16.08 -34.41
CA GLU A 220 14.17 17.24 -33.52
C GLU A 220 12.87 17.41 -32.73
N ALA A 221 11.70 17.22 -33.34
CA ALA A 221 10.41 17.21 -32.63
C ALA A 221 10.36 16.14 -31.51
N PHE A 222 10.80 14.91 -31.81
CA PHE A 222 10.89 13.84 -30.82
C PHE A 222 11.87 14.17 -29.69
N LYS A 223 13.03 14.76 -30.02
CA LYS A 223 14.02 15.21 -29.05
C LYS A 223 13.46 16.29 -28.11
N GLN A 224 12.64 17.21 -28.60
CA GLN A 224 11.98 18.21 -27.75
C GLN A 224 11.02 17.57 -26.74
N GLU A 225 10.21 16.59 -27.15
CA GLU A 225 9.36 15.84 -26.22
C GLU A 225 10.18 15.02 -25.21
N SER A 226 11.32 14.46 -25.65
CA SER A 226 12.24 13.73 -24.79
C SER A 226 12.85 14.65 -23.72
N LEU A 227 13.32 15.84 -24.11
CA LEU A 227 13.86 16.85 -23.19
C LEU A 227 12.78 17.38 -22.23
N ASN A 228 11.54 17.58 -22.70
CA ASN A 228 10.42 17.93 -21.84
C ASN A 228 10.18 16.85 -20.77
N ASN A 229 10.17 15.57 -21.16
CA ASN A 229 10.06 14.45 -20.24
C ASN A 229 11.21 14.42 -19.20
N VAL A 230 12.46 14.62 -19.64
CA VAL A 230 13.61 14.76 -18.73
C VAL A 230 13.39 15.92 -17.76
N GLN A 231 12.93 17.08 -18.24
CA GLN A 231 12.69 18.25 -17.40
C GLN A 231 11.62 17.99 -16.34
N LYS A 232 10.52 17.31 -16.69
CA LYS A 232 9.47 16.94 -15.72
C LYS A 232 10.01 15.95 -14.70
N ASN A 233 10.79 14.95 -15.12
CA ASN A 233 11.42 13.98 -14.22
C ASN A 233 12.40 14.67 -13.26
N MET A 234 13.25 15.57 -13.75
CA MET A 234 14.17 16.31 -12.88
C MET A 234 13.44 17.17 -11.84
N ARG A 235 12.30 17.78 -12.19
CA ARG A 235 11.46 18.50 -11.21
C ARG A 235 10.86 17.58 -10.16
N LEU A 236 10.46 16.36 -10.55
CA LEU A 236 9.98 15.34 -9.62
C LEU A 236 11.12 14.89 -8.69
N VAL A 237 12.27 14.53 -9.23
CA VAL A 237 13.45 14.07 -8.47
C VAL A 237 13.94 15.12 -7.47
N ARG A 238 13.88 16.42 -7.80
CA ARG A 238 14.20 17.49 -6.83
C ARG A 238 13.31 17.44 -5.58
N ILE A 239 12.03 17.11 -5.72
CA ILE A 239 11.12 16.95 -4.58
C ILE A 239 11.56 15.75 -3.74
N TRP A 240 11.86 14.61 -4.38
CA TRP A 240 12.37 13.41 -3.69
C TRP A 240 13.70 13.68 -2.97
N GLY A 241 14.59 14.42 -3.61
CA GLY A 241 15.91 14.78 -3.06
C GLY A 241 15.84 15.65 -1.81
N VAL A 242 14.73 16.37 -1.58
CA VAL A 242 14.50 17.12 -0.34
C VAL A 242 13.68 16.32 0.66
N PHE A 243 12.76 15.47 0.19
CA PHE A 243 11.79 14.77 1.03
C PHE A 243 12.46 13.87 2.09
N PHE A 244 13.28 12.89 1.68
CA PHE A 244 13.90 11.96 2.62
C PHE A 244 14.90 12.63 3.58
N PRO A 245 15.79 13.53 3.11
CA PRO A 245 16.67 14.26 4.04
C PRO A 245 15.90 15.09 5.05
N LEU A 246 14.81 15.76 4.66
CA LEU A 246 13.99 16.53 5.58
C LEU A 246 13.32 15.64 6.64
N MET A 247 12.81 14.47 6.25
CA MET A 247 12.27 13.49 7.22
C MET A 247 13.35 13.01 8.19
N GLY A 248 14.55 12.68 7.68
CA GLY A 248 15.68 12.28 8.51
C GLY A 248 16.12 13.37 9.48
N LEU A 249 16.15 14.63 9.03
CA LEU A 249 16.48 15.79 9.85
C LEU A 249 15.47 15.96 11.00
N ILE A 250 14.16 15.92 10.70
CA ILE A 250 13.11 16.02 11.72
C ILE A 250 13.20 14.87 12.73
N ALA A 251 13.43 13.64 12.26
CA ALA A 251 13.65 12.49 13.14
C ALA A 251 14.88 12.70 14.02
N THR A 252 15.99 13.17 13.46
CA THR A 252 17.24 13.46 14.19
C THR A 252 17.05 14.52 15.27
N PHE A 253 16.23 15.56 15.01
CA PHE A 253 15.87 16.54 16.03
C PHE A 253 15.16 15.91 17.23
N ALA A 254 14.31 14.90 17.02
CA ALA A 254 13.69 14.16 18.12
C ALA A 254 14.75 13.43 18.96
N PHE A 255 15.76 12.82 18.33
CA PHE A 255 16.88 12.21 19.05
C PHE A 255 17.72 13.25 19.81
N ILE A 256 17.99 14.42 19.22
CA ILE A 256 18.74 15.49 19.89
C ILE A 256 18.01 15.94 21.17
N ILE A 257 16.69 16.15 21.08
CA ILE A 257 15.86 16.50 22.24
C ILE A 257 15.99 15.43 23.33
N VAL A 258 15.87 14.15 22.96
CA VAL A 258 15.98 13.06 23.94
C VAL A 258 17.38 12.99 24.54
N ILE A 259 18.44 13.09 23.72
CA ILE A 259 19.83 13.06 24.22
C ILE A 259 20.07 14.21 25.20
N TRP A 260 19.62 15.42 24.87
CA TRP A 260 19.80 16.60 25.72
C TRP A 260 19.00 16.50 27.02
N PHE A 261 17.68 16.42 26.94
CA PHE A 261 16.81 16.47 28.11
C PHE A 261 16.75 15.14 28.87
N GLY A 262 16.89 14.01 28.17
CA GLY A 262 17.01 12.69 28.76
C GLY A 262 18.37 12.50 29.43
N GLY A 263 19.46 12.96 28.83
CA GLY A 263 20.78 12.96 29.46
C GLY A 263 20.80 13.74 30.78
N VAL A 264 20.19 14.92 30.82
CA VAL A 264 20.00 15.67 32.07
C VAL A 264 19.17 14.88 33.10
N GLN A 265 18.11 14.20 32.68
CA GLN A 265 17.32 13.34 33.58
C GLN A 265 18.12 12.14 34.12
N VAL A 266 19.04 11.56 33.34
CA VAL A 266 19.94 10.50 33.80
C VAL A 266 20.92 11.03 34.84
N VAL A 267 21.52 12.20 34.61
CA VAL A 267 22.45 12.85 35.56
C VAL A 267 21.75 13.18 36.87
N ASN A 268 20.50 13.65 36.79
CA ASN A 268 19.67 13.95 37.95
C ASN A 268 19.03 12.71 38.61
N ASN A 269 19.38 11.50 38.15
CA ASN A 269 18.82 10.21 38.62
C ASN A 269 17.28 10.15 38.57
N THR A 270 16.65 10.90 37.67
CA THR A 270 15.19 10.87 37.44
C THR A 270 14.79 9.65 36.60
N ILE A 271 15.66 9.25 35.67
CA ILE A 271 15.54 8.02 34.89
C ILE A 271 16.88 7.27 34.94
N THR A 272 16.84 5.95 34.74
CA THR A 272 18.06 5.14 34.70
C THR A 272 18.80 5.27 33.36
N LEU A 273 20.05 4.77 33.28
CA LEU A 273 20.78 4.76 32.01
C LEU A 273 20.12 3.81 31.01
N GLY A 274 19.62 2.69 31.51
CA GLY A 274 18.87 1.71 30.75
C GLY A 274 17.58 2.27 30.19
N ASP A 275 16.79 2.98 31.01
CA ASP A 275 15.58 3.68 30.57
C ASP A 275 15.87 4.66 29.44
N PHE A 276 16.96 5.42 29.53
CA PHE A 276 17.38 6.36 28.48
C PHE A 276 17.71 5.65 27.16
N ILE A 277 18.47 4.55 27.21
CA ILE A 277 18.83 3.76 26.01
C ILE A 277 17.60 3.08 25.41
N ALA A 278 16.73 2.53 26.25
CA ALA A 278 15.45 1.96 25.83
C ALA A 278 14.57 3.02 25.17
N PHE A 279 14.50 4.23 25.75
CA PHE A 279 13.74 5.36 25.20
C PHE A 279 14.19 5.73 23.78
N LEU A 280 15.50 5.86 23.53
CA LEU A 280 16.04 6.14 22.19
C LEU A 280 15.67 5.03 21.20
N SER A 281 15.71 3.78 21.65
CA SER A 281 15.36 2.61 20.83
C SER A 281 13.86 2.57 20.48
N TYR A 282 12.99 2.88 21.45
CA TYR A 282 11.55 3.03 21.22
C TYR A 282 11.21 4.20 20.30
N LEU A 283 11.92 5.33 20.44
CA LEU A 283 11.77 6.47 19.54
C LEU A 283 12.08 6.08 18.09
N ASN A 284 13.10 5.27 17.87
CA ASN A 284 13.44 4.75 16.54
C ASN A 284 12.32 3.87 15.95
N LEU A 285 11.67 3.04 16.79
CA LEU A 285 10.54 2.21 16.35
C LEU A 285 9.33 3.05 15.89
N LEU A 286 9.15 4.26 16.44
CA LEU A 286 8.04 5.15 16.05
C LEU A 286 8.20 5.79 14.66
N ILE A 287 9.41 5.82 14.09
CA ILE A 287 9.66 6.47 12.78
C ILE A 287 8.91 5.75 11.66
N TRP A 288 8.89 4.42 11.67
CA TRP A 288 8.28 3.61 10.62
C TRP A 288 6.75 3.78 10.58
N PRO A 289 5.99 3.57 11.68
CA PRO A 289 4.54 3.78 11.70
C PRO A 289 4.12 5.18 11.26
N MET A 290 4.88 6.21 11.64
CA MET A 290 4.58 7.59 11.21
C MET A 290 4.69 7.77 9.70
N THR A 291 5.69 7.14 9.08
CA THR A 291 5.84 7.14 7.63
C THR A 291 4.75 6.31 6.96
N ALA A 292 4.37 5.18 7.57
CA ALA A 292 3.35 4.26 7.07
C ALA A 292 1.95 4.88 6.92
N ILE A 293 1.59 5.90 7.72
CA ILE A 293 0.27 6.56 7.65
C ILE A 293 -0.03 7.08 6.23
N GLY A 294 0.93 7.73 5.59
CA GLY A 294 0.75 8.24 4.22
C GLY A 294 0.50 7.13 3.21
N TRP A 295 1.20 6.00 3.35
CA TRP A 295 1.03 4.81 2.51
C TRP A 295 -0.32 4.15 2.75
N LEU A 296 -0.74 4.03 4.01
CA LEU A 296 -2.03 3.46 4.38
C LEU A 296 -3.18 4.23 3.74
N ILE A 297 -3.19 5.57 3.87
CA ILE A 297 -4.22 6.43 3.27
C ILE A 297 -4.31 6.16 1.76
N ASN A 298 -3.17 6.14 1.08
CA ASN A 298 -3.12 5.97 -0.36
C ASN A 298 -3.54 4.56 -0.81
N ILE A 299 -3.19 3.52 -0.06
CA ILE A 299 -3.61 2.14 -0.32
C ILE A 299 -5.13 1.99 -0.14
N ILE A 300 -5.69 2.50 0.96
CA ILE A 300 -7.13 2.40 1.27
C ILE A 300 -7.96 3.20 0.25
N GLN A 301 -7.54 4.41 -0.10
CA GLN A 301 -8.22 5.23 -1.10
C GLN A 301 -8.27 4.52 -2.47
N ARG A 302 -7.11 4.03 -2.96
CA ARG A 302 -7.05 3.30 -4.23
C ARG A 302 -7.92 2.04 -4.21
N GLY A 303 -7.81 1.22 -3.16
CA GLY A 303 -8.64 0.02 -3.01
C GLY A 303 -10.14 0.34 -2.99
N THR A 304 -10.54 1.44 -2.36
CA THR A 304 -11.94 1.87 -2.29
C THR A 304 -12.48 2.30 -3.65
N VAL A 305 -11.72 3.09 -4.42
CA VAL A 305 -12.10 3.50 -5.77
C VAL A 305 -12.19 2.30 -6.71
N SER A 306 -11.21 1.41 -6.66
CA SER A 306 -11.19 0.17 -7.45
C SER A 306 -12.36 -0.76 -7.11
N LEU A 307 -12.71 -0.88 -5.82
CA LEU A 307 -13.88 -1.65 -5.39
C LEU A 307 -15.18 -1.06 -5.95
N GLN A 308 -15.32 0.26 -5.97
CA GLN A 308 -16.50 0.92 -6.55
C GLN A 308 -16.62 0.67 -8.06
N ARG A 309 -15.50 0.65 -8.79
CA ARG A 309 -15.50 0.33 -10.22
C ARG A 309 -15.92 -1.11 -10.47
N LEU A 310 -15.38 -2.08 -9.73
CA LEU A 310 -15.80 -3.48 -9.84
C LEU A 310 -17.26 -3.70 -9.42
N ASP A 311 -17.73 -3.02 -8.38
CA ASP A 311 -19.12 -3.12 -7.93
C ASP A 311 -20.12 -2.69 -9.01
N LYS A 312 -19.78 -1.72 -9.85
CA LYS A 312 -20.59 -1.36 -11.03
C LYS A 312 -20.75 -2.54 -11.98
N ILE A 313 -19.65 -3.23 -12.34
CA ILE A 313 -19.67 -4.38 -13.25
C ILE A 313 -20.47 -5.54 -12.65
N PHE A 314 -20.29 -5.82 -11.35
CA PHE A 314 -21.02 -6.90 -10.69
C PHE A 314 -22.52 -6.66 -10.61
N ARG A 315 -22.96 -5.41 -10.61
CA ARG A 315 -24.36 -5.01 -10.59
C ARG A 315 -24.99 -4.86 -11.97
N GLU A 316 -24.20 -4.93 -13.03
CA GLU A 316 -24.71 -4.87 -14.39
C GLU A 316 -25.71 -6.01 -14.63
N ILE A 317 -26.90 -5.70 -15.12
CA ILE A 317 -27.92 -6.70 -15.44
C ILE A 317 -27.73 -7.10 -16.91
N PRO A 318 -27.62 -8.39 -17.24
CA PRO A 318 -27.54 -8.83 -18.64
C PRO A 318 -28.74 -8.31 -19.45
N GLY A 319 -28.47 -7.77 -20.65
CA GLY A 319 -29.54 -7.33 -21.56
C GLY A 319 -30.36 -8.46 -22.15
N VAL A 320 -29.85 -9.69 -22.11
CA VAL A 320 -30.55 -10.91 -22.48
C VAL A 320 -30.55 -11.82 -21.27
N VAL A 321 -31.75 -12.23 -20.84
CA VAL A 321 -31.96 -13.11 -19.69
C VAL A 321 -32.82 -14.28 -20.12
N ASP A 322 -32.49 -15.47 -19.63
CA ASP A 322 -33.32 -16.64 -19.84
C ASP A 322 -34.67 -16.45 -19.14
N PRO A 323 -35.79 -16.80 -19.80
CA PRO A 323 -37.10 -16.77 -19.15
C PRO A 323 -37.16 -17.79 -18.00
N VAL A 324 -37.96 -17.48 -16.97
CA VAL A 324 -38.12 -18.32 -15.76
C VAL A 324 -38.68 -19.71 -16.11
N GLU A 325 -39.50 -19.77 -17.15
CA GLU A 325 -40.03 -21.02 -17.71
C GLU A 325 -39.56 -21.16 -19.16
N THR A 326 -38.83 -22.25 -19.43
CA THR A 326 -38.42 -22.64 -20.78
C THR A 326 -39.23 -23.85 -21.20
N ALA A 327 -39.76 -23.83 -22.43
CA ALA A 327 -40.40 -25.00 -23.01
C ALA A 327 -39.34 -26.10 -23.24
N PRO A 328 -39.65 -27.38 -22.99
CA PRO A 328 -38.73 -28.47 -23.27
C PRO A 328 -38.43 -28.51 -24.77
N ILE A 329 -37.13 -28.55 -25.11
CA ILE A 329 -36.69 -28.62 -26.51
C ILE A 329 -37.04 -30.02 -27.05
N GLY A 330 -38.01 -30.08 -27.97
CA GLY A 330 -38.37 -31.28 -28.71
C GLY A 330 -37.38 -31.59 -29.85
N ARG A 331 -37.81 -32.39 -30.83
CA ARG A 331 -36.99 -32.65 -32.03
C ARG A 331 -36.86 -31.36 -32.85
N LEU A 332 -35.62 -30.91 -33.04
CA LEU A 332 -35.31 -29.72 -33.84
C LEU A 332 -35.31 -30.10 -35.33
N GLU A 333 -36.23 -29.52 -36.09
CA GLU A 333 -36.30 -29.70 -37.56
C GLU A 333 -35.51 -28.63 -38.33
N GLY A 334 -35.09 -27.56 -37.66
CA GLY A 334 -34.28 -26.49 -38.26
C GLY A 334 -35.08 -25.44 -39.04
N ASN A 335 -36.40 -25.43 -38.93
CA ASN A 335 -37.25 -24.41 -39.54
C ASN A 335 -36.99 -23.04 -38.87
N LEU A 336 -36.55 -22.05 -39.67
CA LEU A 336 -36.29 -20.68 -39.24
C LEU A 336 -37.25 -19.73 -39.95
N GLU A 337 -37.97 -18.90 -39.18
CA GLU A 337 -38.91 -17.90 -39.69
C GLU A 337 -38.57 -16.53 -39.11
N ILE A 338 -38.57 -15.49 -39.97
CA ILE A 338 -38.31 -14.10 -39.56
C ILE A 338 -39.54 -13.27 -39.92
N ASN A 339 -40.27 -12.81 -38.92
CA ASN A 339 -41.52 -12.07 -39.10
C ASN A 339 -41.38 -10.59 -38.69
N ASN A 340 -41.49 -9.68 -39.66
CA ASN A 340 -41.50 -8.22 -39.46
C ASN A 340 -40.33 -7.67 -38.61
N LEU A 341 -39.14 -8.26 -38.73
CA LEU A 341 -37.95 -7.84 -37.97
C LEU A 341 -37.40 -6.50 -38.46
N THR A 342 -37.28 -5.53 -37.55
CA THR A 342 -36.49 -4.30 -37.76
C THR A 342 -35.36 -4.26 -36.74
N PHE A 343 -34.14 -3.95 -37.17
CA PHE A 343 -32.96 -3.91 -36.31
C PHE A 343 -32.04 -2.76 -36.71
N THR A 344 -31.43 -2.11 -35.71
CA THR A 344 -30.42 -1.07 -35.92
C THR A 344 -29.38 -1.18 -34.82
N TYR A 345 -28.09 -1.13 -35.18
CA TYR A 345 -27.02 -1.16 -34.20
C TYR A 345 -27.00 0.13 -33.37
N PRO A 346 -26.61 0.07 -32.09
CA PRO A 346 -26.39 1.28 -31.30
C PRO A 346 -25.36 2.20 -31.96
N GLY A 347 -25.78 3.39 -32.41
CA GLY A 347 -24.93 4.40 -33.02
C GLY A 347 -24.88 4.43 -34.56
N ALA A 348 -25.74 3.66 -35.24
CA ALA A 348 -25.91 3.69 -36.70
C ALA A 348 -26.77 4.86 -37.20
#